data_AF-A0A8T9BWH3-F1
#
_entry.id   AF-A0A8T9BWH3-F1
#
_cell.length_a   1.000
_cell.length_b   1.000
_cell.length_c   1.000
_cell.angle_alpha   90.00
_cell.angle_beta   90.00
_cell.angle_gamma   90.00
#
_symmetry.space_group_name_H-M   'P 1'
#
loop_
_entity.id
_entity.type
_entity.pdbx_description
1 polymer ?
#
loop_
_entity_poly.entity_id
_entity_poly.type
_entity_poly.pdbx_seq_one_letter_code
_entity_poly.pdbx_strand_id
1 'polypeptide(L)'
;MADVESEPLLRSNGSITQHYLATQSRAVEEDVILETATYGRNLGWSGSYILIISRVIGSGIFATPGSITSSVGSIGLSLTLWVGGSILSACGLAISLEYGCMLPRSGGDKVYLEFTYQHPRFLASTLVAASAVLLGFTASNCIVFGRYVLFALGVDPGEWTQKALAVGLLTTITIIHGGFLKTGIAIQNALGWVKVFIIVCMAGAGLYVVIFNPQNTHGETPGFEIFGWEELWRDSVWNWGLIATSLFKVSYSYAGLSNLNNVLNEVKNPVRTLKWVGPAALFTAVALYLLVNVAYFMVIPIEEIKNSGELIAGLFFERVFGSGFGKSVLPLAIAISAAGNVMVVTFALARVNQEVARQGFLPYAGLLSSSKPFGTPLGGLIVHFIPSLLVIILPPPGDVYAFILDVEGYPGTFRGLATAIGLLLLRRRRPDLTRPYKAWLPAVWLSITVSMALVAAPFVRPKGGGDVSFFYATYAIVGIALILISVLYWYVWFVALPRWGGYRIEEEVAVLEDGTSITKLVRVKRE
;
A
#
# COMPACT_ATOMS: atom_id res chain seq x y z
N MET A 1 -40.34 9.66 -32.12
CA MET A 1 -39.39 10.71 -31.69
C MET A 1 -40.10 11.47 -30.60
N ALA A 2 -39.91 11.06 -29.35
CA ALA A 2 -40.56 11.64 -28.17
C ALA A 2 -39.44 11.92 -27.18
N ASP A 3 -39.34 13.17 -26.74
CA ASP A 3 -38.34 13.66 -25.81
C ASP A 3 -38.45 12.93 -24.46
N VAL A 4 -37.33 12.36 -24.01
CA VAL A 4 -37.20 11.75 -22.69
C VAL A 4 -36.67 12.84 -21.75
N GLU A 5 -37.54 13.34 -20.87
CA GLU A 5 -37.15 14.22 -19.77
C GLU A 5 -36.30 13.45 -18.75
N SER A 6 -35.01 13.77 -18.70
CA SER A 6 -34.14 13.49 -17.56
C SER A 6 -34.18 14.70 -16.61
N GLU A 7 -34.72 14.55 -15.40
CA GLU A 7 -34.66 15.61 -14.39
C GLU A 7 -33.26 15.69 -13.75
N PRO A 8 -32.57 16.84 -13.81
CA PRO A 8 -31.31 17.05 -13.12
C PRO A 8 -31.54 17.51 -11.67
N LEU A 9 -30.85 16.89 -10.71
CA LEU A 9 -30.93 17.27 -9.28
C LEU A 9 -30.09 18.51 -8.88
N LEU A 10 -29.55 19.28 -9.83
CA LEU A 10 -28.92 20.59 -9.59
C LEU A 10 -29.14 21.50 -10.82
N ARG A 11 -29.87 22.61 -10.66
CA ARG A 11 -29.99 23.66 -11.69
C ARG A 11 -28.72 24.52 -11.67
N SER A 12 -27.95 24.53 -12.75
CA SER A 12 -27.02 25.62 -13.05
C SER A 12 -27.33 26.22 -14.43
N ASN A 13 -27.52 27.54 -14.46
CA ASN A 13 -27.70 28.30 -15.69
C ASN A 13 -26.33 28.55 -16.32
N GLY A 14 -26.14 28.14 -17.57
CA GLY A 14 -24.91 28.39 -18.31
C GLY A 14 -24.89 27.69 -19.66
N SER A 15 -25.81 28.07 -20.56
CA SER A 15 -25.70 27.73 -21.98
C SER A 15 -24.51 28.45 -22.61
N ILE A 16 -23.89 27.83 -23.62
CA ILE A 16 -22.79 28.32 -24.49
C ILE A 16 -21.41 27.73 -24.16
N THR A 17 -21.26 26.40 -24.01
CA THR A 17 -20.04 25.65 -24.46
C THR A 17 -20.24 24.12 -24.58
N GLN A 18 -21.47 23.61 -24.70
CA GLN A 18 -21.70 22.15 -24.62
C GLN A 18 -21.53 21.37 -25.93
N HIS A 19 -21.52 22.03 -27.11
CA HIS A 19 -21.67 21.29 -28.36
C HIS A 19 -20.38 20.73 -29.00
N TYR A 20 -19.19 21.13 -28.54
CA TYR A 20 -17.92 20.66 -29.11
C TYR A 20 -17.23 19.51 -28.36
N LEU A 21 -17.69 19.17 -27.14
CA LEU A 21 -17.09 18.11 -26.32
C LEU A 21 -17.99 16.86 -26.17
N ALA A 22 -19.23 16.91 -26.64
CA ALA A 22 -20.22 15.83 -26.42
C ALA A 22 -20.05 14.60 -27.33
N THR A 23 -19.15 14.64 -28.32
CA THR A 23 -19.06 13.59 -29.37
C THR A 23 -17.87 12.63 -29.25
N GLN A 24 -17.02 12.74 -28.21
CA GLN A 24 -16.07 11.66 -27.91
C GLN A 24 -16.70 10.68 -26.93
N SER A 25 -17.33 9.64 -27.49
CA SER A 25 -17.64 8.43 -26.72
C SER A 25 -16.31 7.82 -26.25
N ARG A 26 -15.95 8.05 -24.98
CA ARG A 26 -14.81 7.39 -24.33
C ARG A 26 -15.13 5.91 -24.12
N ALA A 27 -15.21 5.14 -25.20
CA ALA A 27 -15.08 3.70 -25.09
C ALA A 27 -13.71 3.43 -24.47
N VAL A 28 -13.62 2.49 -23.52
CA VAL A 28 -12.35 2.09 -22.87
C VAL A 28 -11.24 1.75 -23.88
N GLU A 29 -11.61 1.49 -25.13
CA GLU A 29 -10.71 1.22 -26.26
C GLU A 29 -9.98 2.46 -26.82
N GLU A 30 -10.50 3.67 -26.62
CA GLU A 30 -9.86 4.95 -27.01
C GLU A 30 -8.90 5.49 -25.93
N ASP A 31 -8.83 4.84 -24.75
CA ASP A 31 -8.07 5.26 -23.55
C ASP A 31 -6.53 5.21 -23.68
N VAL A 32 -6.00 4.95 -24.87
CA VAL A 32 -4.54 4.91 -25.15
C VAL A 32 -3.97 6.33 -25.30
N ILE A 33 -4.82 7.34 -25.47
CA ILE A 33 -4.43 8.74 -25.61
C ILE A 33 -4.13 9.35 -24.23
N LEU A 34 -3.06 10.15 -24.14
CA LEU A 34 -2.72 10.91 -22.93
C LEU A 34 -3.89 11.81 -22.51
N GLU A 35 -4.41 11.59 -21.30
CA GLU A 35 -5.46 12.43 -20.75
C GLU A 35 -4.94 13.86 -20.50
N THR A 36 -5.80 14.86 -20.72
CA THR A 36 -5.50 16.26 -20.41
C THR A 36 -5.36 16.44 -18.91
N ALA A 37 -4.18 16.89 -18.47
CA ALA A 37 -3.94 17.20 -17.07
C ALA A 37 -4.57 18.56 -16.74
N THR A 38 -5.75 18.57 -16.11
CA THR A 38 -6.49 19.80 -15.74
C THR A 38 -5.63 20.78 -14.94
N TYR A 39 -4.72 20.28 -14.10
CA TYR A 39 -3.83 21.07 -13.25
C TYR A 39 -2.38 21.19 -13.78
N GLY A 40 -2.13 20.76 -15.02
CA GLY A 40 -0.81 20.76 -15.64
C GLY A 40 0.12 19.63 -15.17
N ARG A 41 1.19 19.39 -15.95
CA ARG A 41 2.20 18.37 -15.65
C ARG A 41 3.35 18.95 -14.82
N ASN A 42 3.26 18.81 -13.50
CA ASN A 42 4.15 19.46 -12.56
C ASN A 42 5.27 18.54 -12.03
N LEU A 43 5.10 17.22 -12.06
CA LEU A 43 6.10 16.27 -11.56
C LEU A 43 7.22 15.98 -12.58
N GLY A 44 8.44 16.38 -12.23
CA GLY A 44 9.68 16.00 -12.91
C GLY A 44 10.29 14.71 -12.35
N TRP A 45 11.50 14.37 -12.81
CA TRP A 45 12.22 13.15 -12.38
C TRP A 45 12.46 13.12 -10.86
N SER A 46 12.97 14.21 -10.29
CA SER A 46 13.28 14.30 -8.85
C SER A 46 12.03 14.19 -7.97
N GLY A 47 10.97 14.94 -8.31
CA GLY A 47 9.69 14.86 -7.60
C GLY A 47 9.08 13.46 -7.67
N SER A 48 9.17 12.81 -8.84
CA SER A 48 8.69 11.44 -9.02
C SER A 48 9.52 10.43 -8.21
N TYR A 49 10.85 10.58 -8.17
CA TYR A 49 11.73 9.73 -7.37
C TYR A 49 11.45 9.86 -5.88
N ILE A 50 11.35 11.09 -5.39
CA ILE A 50 11.01 11.39 -4.00
C ILE A 50 9.64 10.80 -3.66
N LEU A 51 8.64 10.91 -4.55
CA LEU A 51 7.30 10.34 -4.36
C LEU A 51 7.32 8.82 -4.19
N ILE A 52 8.15 8.10 -4.97
CA ILE A 52 8.27 6.64 -4.82
C ILE A 52 9.05 6.31 -3.54
N ILE A 53 10.25 6.86 -3.37
CA ILE A 53 11.15 6.45 -2.28
C ILE A 53 10.61 6.81 -0.90
N SER A 54 9.92 7.95 -0.76
CA SER A 54 9.27 8.37 0.49
C SER A 54 8.08 7.49 0.85
N ARG A 55 7.44 6.83 -0.13
CA ARG A 55 6.38 5.86 0.12
C ARG A 55 6.94 4.49 0.47
N VAL A 56 7.94 4.03 -0.28
CA VAL A 56 8.59 2.72 -0.08
C VAL A 56 9.28 2.67 1.27
N ILE A 57 10.15 3.63 1.58
CA ILE A 57 10.86 3.63 2.85
C ILE A 57 9.91 4.13 3.93
N GLY A 58 9.31 3.21 4.68
CA GLY A 58 8.34 3.48 5.74
C GLY A 58 8.66 2.75 7.04
N SER A 59 7.62 2.51 7.85
CA SER A 59 7.74 1.73 9.09
C SER A 59 8.13 0.26 8.86
N GLY A 60 7.92 -0.26 7.65
CA GLY A 60 8.18 -1.67 7.30
C GLY A 60 9.59 -2.13 7.63
N ILE A 61 10.63 -1.38 7.23
CA ILE A 61 12.03 -1.77 7.50
C ILE A 61 12.40 -1.71 8.99
N PHE A 62 11.70 -0.89 9.78
CA PHE A 62 11.95 -0.77 11.22
C PHE A 62 11.27 -1.85 12.06
N ALA A 63 10.29 -2.57 11.48
CA ALA A 63 9.43 -3.50 12.21
C ALA A 63 9.45 -4.92 11.66
N THR A 64 9.44 -5.10 10.33
CA THR A 64 9.32 -6.43 9.71
C THR A 64 10.54 -7.35 9.90
N PRO A 65 11.81 -6.87 9.96
CA PRO A 65 12.96 -7.77 10.11
C PRO A 65 12.91 -8.67 11.36
N GLY A 66 12.46 -8.14 12.49
CA GLY A 66 12.32 -8.91 13.74
C GLY A 66 11.28 -10.02 13.60
N SER A 67 10.08 -9.67 13.11
CA SER A 67 8.99 -10.62 12.85
C SER A 67 9.36 -11.70 11.81
N ILE A 68 10.05 -11.33 10.72
CA ILE A 68 10.50 -12.28 9.69
C ILE A 68 11.50 -13.26 10.30
N THR A 69 12.52 -12.76 11.01
CA THR A 69 13.56 -13.59 11.62
C THR A 69 12.99 -14.51 12.69
N SER A 70 12.02 -14.03 13.48
CA SER A 70 11.27 -14.85 14.44
C SER A 70 10.54 -16.01 13.73
N SER A 71 9.92 -15.74 12.58
CA SER A 71 9.16 -16.74 11.81
C SER A 71 10.05 -17.81 11.17
N VAL A 72 11.24 -17.44 10.67
CA VAL A 72 12.12 -18.36 9.91
C VAL A 72 13.33 -18.87 10.67
N GLY A 73 13.53 -18.39 11.89
CA GLY A 73 14.48 -18.91 12.88
C GLY A 73 15.96 -18.56 12.65
N SER A 74 16.36 -18.16 11.44
CA SER A 74 17.78 -18.07 11.04
C SER A 74 18.10 -16.82 10.22
N ILE A 75 19.36 -16.38 10.31
CA ILE A 75 19.89 -15.19 9.62
C ILE A 75 19.87 -15.38 8.10
N GLY A 76 20.38 -16.53 7.64
CA GLY A 76 20.51 -16.88 6.23
C GLY A 76 19.16 -16.98 5.53
N LEU A 77 18.17 -17.61 6.17
CA LEU A 77 16.82 -17.67 5.59
C LEU A 77 16.14 -16.30 5.60
N SER A 78 16.30 -15.49 6.65
CA SER A 78 15.78 -14.12 6.71
C SER A 78 16.33 -13.23 5.58
N LEU A 79 17.66 -13.23 5.39
CA LEU A 79 18.31 -12.48 4.30
C LEU A 79 17.91 -13.01 2.92
N THR A 80 17.77 -14.33 2.76
CA THR A 80 17.30 -14.95 1.51
C THR A 80 15.89 -14.49 1.17
N LEU A 81 15.01 -14.32 2.16
CA LEU A 81 13.65 -13.78 1.94
C LEU A 81 13.65 -12.30 1.54
N TRP A 82 14.55 -11.48 2.10
CA TRP A 82 14.72 -10.10 1.64
C TRP A 82 15.17 -10.03 0.18
N VAL A 83 16.15 -10.86 -0.20
CA VAL A 83 16.60 -10.96 -1.58
C VAL A 83 15.47 -11.48 -2.48
N GLY A 84 14.82 -12.58 -2.12
CA GLY A 84 13.70 -13.15 -2.88
C GLY A 84 12.52 -12.19 -3.04
N GLY A 85 12.13 -11.50 -1.96
CA GLY A 85 11.08 -10.48 -1.98
C GLY A 85 11.45 -9.24 -2.80
N SER A 86 12.73 -8.86 -2.84
CA SER A 86 13.21 -7.79 -3.74
C SER A 86 13.09 -8.18 -5.22
N ILE A 87 13.41 -9.44 -5.56
CA ILE A 87 13.23 -9.97 -6.92
C ILE A 87 11.76 -10.01 -7.29
N LEU A 88 10.88 -10.43 -6.37
CA LEU A 88 9.44 -10.43 -6.59
C LEU A 88 8.90 -9.01 -6.81
N SER A 89 9.40 -8.05 -6.05
CA SER A 89 9.08 -6.61 -6.19
C SER A 89 9.61 -6.04 -7.51
N ALA A 90 10.78 -6.49 -7.98
CA ALA A 90 11.29 -6.15 -9.31
C ALA A 90 10.38 -6.68 -10.43
N CYS A 91 9.87 -7.90 -10.29
CA CYS A 91 8.93 -8.50 -11.25
C CYS A 91 7.59 -7.75 -11.27
N GLY A 92 7.04 -7.45 -10.09
CA GLY A 92 5.82 -6.64 -9.96
C GLY A 92 5.99 -5.25 -10.57
N LEU A 93 7.11 -4.58 -10.27
CA LEU A 93 7.45 -3.29 -10.88
C LEU A 93 7.53 -3.39 -12.40
N ALA A 94 8.21 -4.40 -12.96
CA ALA A 94 8.30 -4.58 -14.41
C ALA A 94 6.90 -4.71 -15.06
N ILE A 95 5.98 -5.47 -14.45
CA ILE A 95 4.59 -5.58 -14.91
C ILE A 95 3.89 -4.21 -14.87
N SER A 96 4.00 -3.49 -13.75
CA SER A 96 3.42 -2.14 -13.61
C SER A 96 4.04 -1.12 -14.57
N LEU A 97 5.33 -1.25 -14.92
CA LEU A 97 6.01 -0.39 -15.89
C LEU A 97 5.46 -0.59 -17.29
N GLU A 98 5.18 -1.83 -17.72
CA GLU A 98 4.57 -2.07 -19.04
C GLU A 98 3.16 -1.49 -19.10
N TYR A 99 2.34 -1.74 -18.08
CA TYR A 99 1.02 -1.15 -17.97
C TYR A 99 1.05 0.38 -17.97
N GLY A 100 1.87 1.00 -17.12
CA GLY A 100 1.94 2.47 -17.01
C GLY A 100 2.60 3.15 -18.22
N CYS A 101 3.48 2.46 -18.96
CA CYS A 101 4.01 2.99 -20.21
C CYS A 101 3.04 2.84 -21.39
N MET A 102 2.18 1.81 -21.36
CA MET A 102 1.15 1.56 -22.36
C MET A 102 -0.10 2.40 -22.13
N LEU A 103 -0.46 2.64 -20.85
CA LEU A 103 -1.61 3.44 -20.40
C LEU A 103 -1.11 4.55 -19.47
N PRO A 104 -0.50 5.63 -20.00
CA PRO A 104 0.14 6.69 -19.21
C PRO A 104 -0.88 7.66 -18.59
N ARG A 105 -1.83 7.13 -17.83
CA ARG A 105 -2.87 7.89 -17.11
C ARG A 105 -2.90 7.57 -15.62
N SER A 106 -3.40 8.52 -14.84
CA SER A 106 -3.56 8.36 -13.38
C SER A 106 -4.58 7.27 -13.04
N GLY A 107 -4.31 6.50 -11.98
CA GLY A 107 -5.22 5.48 -11.43
C GLY A 107 -4.64 4.08 -11.24
N GLY A 108 -3.41 3.83 -11.69
CA GLY A 108 -2.67 2.59 -11.40
C GLY A 108 -3.46 1.31 -11.70
N ASP A 109 -3.48 0.38 -10.74
CA ASP A 109 -4.13 -0.93 -10.89
C ASP A 109 -5.62 -0.85 -11.24
N LYS A 110 -6.32 0.21 -10.80
CA LYS A 110 -7.73 0.43 -11.16
C LYS A 110 -7.87 0.54 -12.67
N VAL A 111 -7.08 1.43 -13.27
CA VAL A 111 -7.03 1.65 -14.72
C VAL A 111 -6.58 0.39 -15.45
N TYR A 112 -5.57 -0.31 -14.93
CA TYR A 112 -5.00 -1.48 -15.60
C TYR A 112 -5.98 -2.65 -15.66
N LEU A 113 -6.63 -2.95 -14.54
CA LEU A 113 -7.58 -4.04 -14.45
C LEU A 113 -8.90 -3.72 -15.16
N GLU A 114 -9.38 -2.48 -15.09
CA GLU A 114 -10.57 -2.03 -15.83
C GLU A 114 -10.38 -2.12 -17.34
N PHE A 115 -9.21 -1.69 -17.84
CA PHE A 115 -8.87 -1.80 -19.26
C PHE A 115 -8.72 -3.26 -19.71
N THR A 116 -8.17 -4.13 -18.85
CA THR A 116 -7.89 -5.52 -19.19
C THR A 116 -9.12 -6.43 -19.08
N TYR A 117 -9.95 -6.23 -18.05
CA TYR A 117 -11.09 -7.07 -17.69
C TYR A 117 -12.40 -6.29 -17.81
N GLN A 118 -12.82 -6.08 -19.07
CA GLN A 118 -14.03 -5.32 -19.40
C GLN A 118 -15.34 -6.05 -19.05
N HIS A 119 -15.30 -7.38 -18.93
CA HIS A 119 -16.46 -8.22 -18.62
C HIS A 119 -16.20 -9.11 -17.40
N PRO A 120 -17.17 -9.23 -16.47
CA PRO A 120 -18.41 -8.46 -16.37
C PRO A 120 -18.21 -6.96 -16.09
N ARG A 121 -19.08 -6.10 -16.64
CA ARG A 121 -18.96 -4.63 -16.50
C ARG A 121 -18.92 -4.22 -15.02
N PHE A 122 -18.03 -3.28 -14.68
CA PHE A 122 -17.78 -2.76 -13.33
C PHE A 122 -17.19 -3.73 -12.30
N LEU A 123 -17.02 -5.02 -12.60
CA LEU A 123 -16.50 -5.97 -11.60
C LEU A 123 -15.07 -5.63 -11.19
N ALA A 124 -14.17 -5.44 -12.15
CA ALA A 124 -12.77 -5.10 -11.88
C ALA A 124 -12.65 -3.80 -11.08
N SER A 125 -13.36 -2.75 -11.50
CA SER A 125 -13.39 -1.45 -10.82
C SER A 125 -13.97 -1.56 -9.41
N THR A 126 -15.01 -2.39 -9.22
CA THR A 126 -15.59 -2.64 -7.89
C THR A 126 -14.64 -3.39 -6.97
N LEU A 127 -13.91 -4.40 -7.48
CA LEU A 127 -12.91 -5.13 -6.69
C LEU A 127 -11.75 -4.24 -6.25
N VAL A 128 -11.27 -3.36 -7.14
CA VAL A 128 -10.20 -2.41 -6.80
C VAL A 128 -10.71 -1.35 -5.82
N ALA A 129 -11.91 -0.81 -6.02
CA ALA A 129 -12.56 0.15 -5.13
C ALA A 129 -12.82 -0.45 -3.74
N ALA A 130 -13.43 -1.63 -3.68
CA ALA A 130 -13.69 -2.33 -2.43
C ALA A 130 -12.40 -2.67 -1.70
N SER A 131 -11.33 -3.03 -2.41
CA SER A 131 -10.04 -3.20 -1.77
C SER A 131 -9.44 -1.89 -1.26
N ALA A 132 -9.57 -0.77 -1.97
CA ALA A 132 -9.09 0.52 -1.49
C ALA A 132 -9.82 0.93 -0.19
N VAL A 133 -11.11 0.61 -0.10
CA VAL A 133 -11.94 0.87 1.08
C VAL A 133 -11.62 -0.09 2.23
N LEU A 134 -11.60 -1.40 1.98
CA LEU A 134 -11.53 -2.43 3.02
C LEU A 134 -10.10 -2.76 3.48
N LEU A 135 -9.12 -2.59 2.58
CA LEU A 135 -7.70 -2.91 2.84
C LEU A 135 -6.80 -1.67 2.79
N GLY A 136 -7.33 -0.52 2.37
CA GLY A 136 -6.64 0.76 2.52
C GLY A 136 -6.80 1.28 3.94
N PHE A 137 -6.18 0.62 4.92
CA PHE A 137 -6.11 1.11 6.29
C PHE A 137 -4.68 1.47 6.68
N THR A 138 -4.52 2.14 7.82
CA THR A 138 -3.23 2.64 8.32
C THR A 138 -2.83 2.03 9.67
N ALA A 139 -3.53 0.97 10.05
CA ALA A 139 -3.44 0.31 11.36
C ALA A 139 -2.01 -0.10 11.75
N SER A 140 -1.24 -0.65 10.82
CA SER A 140 0.14 -1.08 11.03
C SER A 140 1.05 0.05 11.54
N ASN A 141 0.92 1.26 10.98
CA ASN A 141 1.70 2.41 11.40
C ASN A 141 1.24 2.98 12.74
N CYS A 142 -0.06 2.91 13.05
CA CYS A 142 -0.56 3.26 14.37
C CYS A 142 -0.01 2.34 15.46
N ILE A 143 0.10 1.04 15.18
CA ILE A 143 0.67 0.06 16.10
C ILE A 143 2.17 0.32 16.31
N VAL A 144 2.92 0.53 15.23
CA VAL A 144 4.36 0.88 15.31
C VAL A 144 4.55 2.15 16.14
N PHE A 145 3.75 3.20 15.92
CA PHE A 145 3.79 4.40 16.75
C PHE A 145 3.63 4.06 18.24
N GLY A 146 2.58 3.32 18.61
CA GLY A 146 2.32 2.97 20.00
C GLY A 146 3.48 2.19 20.64
N ARG A 147 4.01 1.18 19.93
CA ARG A 147 5.13 0.36 20.44
C ARG A 147 6.40 1.17 20.64
N TYR A 148 6.76 2.02 19.67
CA TYR A 148 7.98 2.82 19.75
C TYR A 148 7.88 3.94 20.78
N VAL A 149 6.69 4.53 21.00
CA VAL A 149 6.46 5.48 22.11
C VAL A 149 6.65 4.80 23.47
N LEU A 150 6.01 3.65 23.68
CA LEU A 150 6.12 2.93 24.95
C LEU A 150 7.55 2.45 25.22
N PHE A 151 8.23 1.93 24.19
CA PHE A 151 9.64 1.55 24.26
C PHE A 151 10.54 2.74 24.64
N ALA A 152 10.38 3.88 23.98
CA ALA A 152 11.18 5.08 24.23
C ALA A 152 11.03 5.64 25.66
N LEU A 153 9.83 5.48 26.23
CA LEU A 153 9.49 5.93 27.58
C LEU A 153 9.84 4.90 28.66
N GLY A 154 10.30 3.69 28.29
CA GLY A 154 10.56 2.61 29.24
C GLY A 154 9.30 2.12 29.95
N VAL A 155 8.13 2.28 29.33
CA VAL A 155 6.84 1.85 29.88
C VAL A 155 6.54 0.46 29.35
N ASP A 156 6.35 -0.50 30.25
CA ASP A 156 5.93 -1.84 29.86
C ASP A 156 4.60 -1.76 29.10
N PRO A 157 4.53 -2.34 27.89
CA PRO A 157 3.36 -2.21 27.05
C PRO A 157 2.23 -3.05 27.63
N GLY A 158 1.39 -2.43 28.46
CA GLY A 158 0.06 -2.94 28.70
C GLY A 158 -0.67 -3.08 27.36
N GLU A 159 -1.19 -4.27 27.07
CA GLU A 159 -1.78 -4.63 25.78
C GLU A 159 -2.86 -3.65 25.30
N TRP A 160 -3.71 -3.20 26.23
CA TRP A 160 -4.74 -2.20 25.97
C TRP A 160 -4.18 -0.80 25.81
N THR A 161 -3.08 -0.47 26.48
CA THR A 161 -2.40 0.83 26.37
C THR A 161 -1.86 1.02 24.95
N GLN A 162 -1.25 -0.01 24.37
CA GLN A 162 -0.75 0.05 22.99
C GLN A 162 -1.90 0.27 21.99
N LYS A 163 -2.99 -0.51 22.09
CA LYS A 163 -4.17 -0.33 21.23
C LYS A 163 -4.80 1.06 21.42
N ALA A 164 -4.90 1.54 22.66
CA ALA A 164 -5.43 2.87 22.96
C ALA A 164 -4.58 3.99 22.35
N LEU A 165 -3.25 3.88 22.39
CA LEU A 165 -2.35 4.83 21.71
C LEU A 165 -2.52 4.80 20.19
N ALA A 166 -2.62 3.60 19.60
CA ALA A 166 -2.84 3.44 18.16
C ALA A 166 -4.18 4.06 17.71
N VAL A 167 -5.26 3.79 18.43
CA VAL A 167 -6.60 4.36 18.17
C VAL A 167 -6.62 5.86 18.44
N GLY A 168 -5.96 6.32 19.51
CA GLY A 168 -5.83 7.72 19.86
C GLY A 168 -5.11 8.52 18.78
N LEU A 169 -4.01 7.98 18.24
CA LEU A 169 -3.31 8.58 17.10
C LEU A 169 -4.21 8.65 15.86
N LEU A 170 -4.85 7.54 15.48
CA LEU A 170 -5.73 7.47 14.31
C LEU A 170 -6.88 8.50 14.42
N THR A 171 -7.51 8.57 15.59
CA THR A 171 -8.61 9.49 15.87
C THR A 171 -8.14 10.94 15.81
N THR A 172 -6.99 11.25 16.43
CA THR A 172 -6.40 12.60 16.41
C THR A 172 -6.12 13.06 14.99
N ILE A 173 -5.48 12.21 14.18
CA ILE A 173 -5.16 12.52 12.78
C ILE A 173 -6.43 12.70 11.94
N THR A 174 -7.43 11.85 12.16
CA THR A 174 -8.73 11.96 11.48
C THR A 174 -9.42 13.29 11.81
N ILE A 175 -9.38 13.73 13.07
CA ILE A 175 -9.91 15.04 13.50
C ILE A 175 -9.11 16.18 12.86
N ILE A 176 -7.77 16.10 12.84
CA ILE A 176 -6.92 17.14 12.23
C ILE A 176 -7.23 17.30 10.74
N HIS A 177 -7.27 16.20 9.97
CA HIS A 177 -7.60 16.30 8.54
C HIS A 177 -9.08 16.62 8.28
N GLY A 178 -9.97 16.24 9.20
CA GLY A 178 -11.40 16.50 9.10
C GLY A 178 -11.78 17.95 9.40
N GLY A 179 -11.16 18.57 10.41
CA GLY A 179 -11.45 19.95 10.84
C GLY A 179 -10.46 21.01 10.34
N PHE A 180 -9.19 20.64 10.13
CA PHE A 180 -8.08 21.58 9.89
C PHE A 180 -7.16 21.13 8.75
N LEU A 181 -7.73 20.92 7.56
CA LEU A 181 -7.03 20.32 6.42
C LEU A 181 -5.67 20.97 6.10
N LYS A 182 -5.61 22.31 6.03
CA LYS A 182 -4.37 23.04 5.71
C LYS A 182 -3.30 22.81 6.77
N THR A 183 -3.68 22.83 8.04
CA THR A 183 -2.77 22.55 9.16
C THR A 183 -2.30 21.10 9.13
N GLY A 184 -3.20 20.15 8.86
CA GLY A 184 -2.83 18.74 8.69
C GLY A 184 -1.83 18.52 7.56
N ILE A 185 -2.01 19.19 6.43
CA ILE A 185 -1.06 19.15 5.30
C ILE A 185 0.29 19.79 5.68
N ALA A 186 0.30 20.89 6.42
CA ALA A 186 1.54 21.51 6.89
C ALA A 186 2.32 20.58 7.84
N ILE A 187 1.63 19.97 8.81
CA ILE A 187 2.23 19.03 9.77
C ILE A 187 2.78 17.80 9.03
N GLN A 188 1.98 17.15 8.17
CA GLN A 188 2.46 15.95 7.46
C GLN A 188 3.67 16.25 6.57
N ASN A 189 3.73 17.44 5.96
CA ASN A 189 4.86 17.85 5.14
C ASN A 189 6.13 18.04 5.98
N ALA A 190 6.01 18.64 7.16
CA ALA A 190 7.12 18.77 8.11
C ALA A 190 7.60 17.39 8.59
N LEU A 191 6.67 16.50 8.97
CA LEU A 191 6.98 15.13 9.37
C LEU A 191 7.60 14.30 8.22
N GLY A 192 7.23 14.59 6.98
CA GLY A 192 7.84 14.01 5.79
C GLY A 192 9.35 14.28 5.71
N TRP A 193 9.78 15.51 6.03
CA TRP A 193 11.21 15.84 6.09
C TRP A 193 11.94 15.14 7.23
N VAL A 194 11.30 15.05 8.41
CA VAL A 194 11.83 14.28 9.54
C VAL A 194 12.02 12.81 9.16
N LYS A 195 11.07 12.23 8.43
CA LYS A 195 11.16 10.87 7.92
C LYS A 195 12.35 10.68 6.99
N VAL A 196 12.55 11.58 6.02
CA VAL A 196 13.73 11.55 5.14
C VAL A 196 15.03 11.60 5.95
N PHE A 197 15.09 12.46 6.96
CA PHE A 197 16.25 12.56 7.85
C PHE A 197 16.53 11.26 8.60
N ILE A 198 15.52 10.64 9.22
CA ILE A 198 15.66 9.36 9.94
C ILE A 198 16.19 8.24 9.03
N ILE A 199 15.72 8.20 7.79
CA ILE A 199 16.19 7.21 6.80
C ILE A 199 17.66 7.40 6.49
N VAL A 200 18.11 8.64 6.28
CA VAL A 200 19.52 8.95 6.02
C VAL A 200 20.38 8.61 7.25
N CYS A 201 19.91 8.95 8.46
CA CYS A 201 20.60 8.57 9.69
C CYS A 201 20.70 7.05 9.87
N MET A 202 19.63 6.31 9.57
CA MET A 202 19.64 4.85 9.64
C MET A 202 20.61 4.25 8.62
N ALA A 203 20.59 4.75 7.38
CA ALA A 203 21.54 4.31 6.35
C ALA A 203 22.99 4.58 6.77
N GLY A 204 23.26 5.75 7.34
CA GLY A 204 24.57 6.13 7.87
C GLY A 204 25.00 5.27 9.05
N ALA A 205 24.09 4.99 9.99
CA ALA A 205 24.36 4.12 11.14
C ALA A 205 24.64 2.67 10.71
N GLY A 206 23.84 2.13 9.77
CA GLY A 206 24.08 0.81 9.21
C GLY A 206 25.42 0.72 8.47
N LEU A 207 25.76 1.73 7.67
CA LEU A 207 27.05 1.80 6.99
C LEU A 207 28.21 1.91 7.98
N TYR A 208 28.07 2.73 9.02
CA TYR A 208 29.07 2.88 10.08
C TYR A 208 29.34 1.56 10.78
N VAL A 209 28.29 0.81 11.14
CA VAL A 209 28.39 -0.52 11.74
C VAL A 209 29.10 -1.50 10.81
N VAL A 210 28.71 -1.56 9.53
CA VAL A 210 29.28 -2.52 8.58
C VAL A 210 30.75 -2.21 8.26
N ILE A 211 31.12 -0.92 8.14
CA ILE A 211 32.50 -0.52 7.79
C ILE A 211 33.43 -0.58 8.99
N PHE A 212 33.04 0.04 10.10
CA PHE A 212 33.94 0.23 11.23
C PHE A 212 33.85 -0.89 12.25
N ASN A 213 32.80 -1.73 12.17
CA ASN A 213 32.51 -2.81 13.10
C ASN A 213 32.86 -2.42 14.54
N PRO A 214 32.29 -1.31 15.05
CA PRO A 214 32.62 -0.84 16.37
C PRO A 214 32.19 -1.91 17.37
N GLN A 215 33.15 -2.67 17.89
CA GLN A 215 32.97 -3.52 19.05
C GLN A 215 32.67 -2.59 20.24
N ASN A 216 31.40 -2.25 20.46
CA ASN A 216 31.02 -1.50 21.65
C ASN A 216 31.02 -2.46 22.84
N THR A 217 32.08 -2.34 23.65
CA THR A 217 32.26 -2.32 25.13
C THR A 217 31.23 -2.95 26.11
N HIS A 218 30.12 -3.52 25.66
CA HIS A 218 29.08 -4.15 26.48
C HIS A 218 28.96 -5.68 26.29
N GLY A 219 29.87 -6.30 25.54
CA GLY A 219 30.26 -7.70 25.76
C GLY A 219 29.72 -8.78 24.82
N GLU A 220 28.73 -8.52 23.96
CA GLU A 220 28.14 -9.60 23.12
C GLU A 220 27.61 -9.09 21.75
N THR A 221 28.44 -8.38 20.98
CA THR A 221 28.11 -8.07 19.58
C THR A 221 28.59 -9.18 18.65
N PRO A 222 27.72 -9.83 17.85
CA PRO A 222 28.11 -10.99 17.05
C PRO A 222 29.14 -10.72 15.94
N GLY A 223 29.23 -9.48 15.42
CA GLY A 223 30.21 -9.10 14.41
C GLY A 223 30.04 -9.83 13.07
N PHE A 224 31.14 -10.15 12.38
CA PHE A 224 31.10 -10.86 11.09
C PHE A 224 31.11 -12.40 11.22
N GLU A 225 31.39 -12.93 12.42
CA GLU A 225 31.52 -14.38 12.65
C GLU A 225 30.21 -15.13 12.42
N ILE A 226 29.07 -14.44 12.61
CA ILE A 226 27.72 -14.96 12.30
C ILE A 226 27.44 -15.24 10.83
N PHE A 227 28.28 -14.74 9.90
CA PHE A 227 28.15 -15.05 8.47
C PHE A 227 28.89 -16.34 8.09
N GLY A 228 29.40 -17.10 9.06
CA GLY A 228 29.81 -18.49 8.85
C GLY A 228 28.66 -19.33 8.30
N TRP A 229 28.95 -20.26 7.39
CA TRP A 229 27.92 -21.02 6.69
C TRP A 229 26.98 -21.77 7.65
N GLU A 230 27.51 -22.41 8.68
CA GLU A 230 26.68 -23.14 9.65
C GLU A 230 25.79 -22.21 10.48
N GLU A 231 26.32 -21.07 10.92
CA GLU A 231 25.58 -20.11 11.77
C GLU A 231 24.47 -19.41 10.98
N LEU A 232 24.67 -19.14 9.69
CA LEU A 232 23.63 -18.56 8.83
C LEU A 232 22.37 -19.43 8.75
N TRP A 233 22.54 -20.75 8.69
CA TRP A 233 21.45 -21.70 8.50
C TRP A 233 21.02 -22.40 9.80
N ARG A 234 21.60 -22.00 10.92
CA ARG A 234 21.28 -22.55 12.23
C ARG A 234 19.83 -22.27 12.59
N ASP A 235 19.12 -23.31 13.03
CA ASP A 235 17.70 -23.27 13.41
C ASP A 235 16.74 -22.77 12.29
N SER A 236 17.14 -22.91 11.01
CA SER A 236 16.28 -22.55 9.88
C SER A 236 14.95 -23.32 9.87
N VAL A 237 13.85 -22.59 9.85
CA VAL A 237 12.49 -23.16 9.77
C VAL A 237 12.01 -23.16 8.32
N TRP A 238 12.18 -24.29 7.64
CA TRP A 238 11.74 -24.50 6.25
C TRP A 238 10.26 -24.87 6.16
N ASN A 239 9.38 -23.94 6.53
CA ASN A 239 7.94 -24.11 6.39
C ASN A 239 7.36 -23.13 5.37
N TRP A 240 6.66 -23.64 4.36
CA TRP A 240 6.09 -22.81 3.30
C TRP A 240 5.11 -21.75 3.82
N GLY A 241 4.27 -22.08 4.81
CA GLY A 241 3.34 -21.13 5.40
C GLY A 241 4.05 -19.92 6.03
N LEU A 242 5.08 -20.17 6.83
CA LEU A 242 5.88 -19.12 7.49
C LEU A 242 6.75 -18.33 6.49
N ILE A 243 7.28 -19.01 5.48
CA ILE A 243 7.99 -18.36 4.37
C ILE A 243 7.04 -17.44 3.60
N ALA A 244 5.81 -17.87 3.34
CA ALA A 244 4.83 -17.09 2.61
C ALA A 244 4.37 -15.84 3.38
N THR A 245 4.05 -15.96 4.67
CA THR A 245 3.70 -14.79 5.49
C THR A 245 4.89 -13.84 5.65
N SER A 246 6.11 -14.37 5.74
CA SER A 246 7.33 -13.55 5.71
C SER A 246 7.51 -12.82 4.38
N LEU A 247 7.19 -13.44 3.24
CA LEU A 247 7.19 -12.78 1.93
C LEU A 247 6.12 -11.68 1.83
N PHE A 248 4.97 -11.81 2.49
CA PHE A 248 4.00 -10.71 2.61
C PHE A 248 4.59 -9.54 3.38
N LYS A 249 5.30 -9.80 4.49
CA LYS A 249 5.98 -8.77 5.28
C LYS A 249 7.10 -8.07 4.49
N VAL A 250 7.88 -8.81 3.70
CA VAL A 250 8.89 -8.20 2.79
C VAL A 250 8.20 -7.39 1.69
N SER A 251 7.13 -7.91 1.08
CA SER A 251 6.38 -7.19 0.04
C SER A 251 5.77 -5.88 0.57
N TYR A 252 5.29 -5.89 1.81
CA TYR A 252 4.82 -4.68 2.49
C TYR A 252 5.93 -3.63 2.64
N SER A 253 7.16 -4.04 2.95
CA SER A 253 8.30 -3.10 3.02
C SER A 253 8.64 -2.45 1.68
N TYR A 254 8.28 -3.07 0.56
CA TYR A 254 8.44 -2.50 -0.79
C TYR A 254 7.15 -1.83 -1.32
N ALA A 255 6.08 -1.76 -0.53
CA ALA A 255 4.83 -1.13 -0.95
C ALA A 255 5.06 0.35 -1.29
N GLY A 256 4.70 0.75 -2.51
CA GLY A 256 4.89 2.12 -3.00
C GLY A 256 5.69 2.23 -4.29
N LEU A 257 6.33 1.17 -4.76
CA LEU A 257 7.07 1.18 -6.04
C LEU A 257 6.21 1.60 -7.24
N SER A 258 4.93 1.24 -7.23
CA SER A 258 3.95 1.62 -8.25
C SER A 258 3.21 2.92 -7.92
N ASN A 259 3.63 3.70 -6.91
CA ASN A 259 2.87 4.88 -6.50
C ASN A 259 2.80 5.95 -7.60
N LEU A 260 3.87 6.07 -8.41
CA LEU A 260 3.90 6.98 -9.55
C LEU A 260 2.81 6.66 -10.59
N ASN A 261 2.43 5.39 -10.74
CA ASN A 261 1.36 4.93 -11.64
C ASN A 261 -0.01 5.53 -11.29
N ASN A 262 -0.21 5.96 -10.04
CA ASN A 262 -1.46 6.58 -9.61
C ASN A 262 -1.59 8.05 -10.04
N VAL A 263 -0.49 8.72 -10.37
CA VAL A 263 -0.43 10.17 -10.63
C VAL A 263 0.22 10.51 -11.98
N LEU A 264 0.18 9.60 -12.96
CA LEU A 264 0.86 9.77 -14.25
C LEU A 264 0.38 11.01 -15.05
N ASN A 265 -0.86 11.47 -14.86
CA ASN A 265 -1.35 12.68 -15.53
C ASN A 265 -0.57 13.93 -15.11
N GLU A 266 -0.01 13.96 -13.89
CA GLU A 266 0.76 15.10 -13.38
C GLU A 266 2.25 15.03 -13.77
N VAL A 267 2.71 13.93 -14.36
CA VAL A 267 4.12 13.72 -14.70
C VAL A 267 4.44 14.36 -16.06
N LYS A 268 5.51 15.17 -16.13
CA LYS A 268 5.95 15.89 -17.35
C LYS A 268 6.16 15.00 -18.56
N ASN A 269 6.87 13.89 -18.37
CA ASN A 269 7.15 12.90 -19.40
C ASN A 269 6.88 11.50 -18.83
N PRO A 270 5.62 11.05 -18.76
CA PRO A 270 5.22 9.89 -17.96
C PRO A 270 5.99 8.63 -18.35
N VAL A 271 6.07 8.30 -19.64
CA VAL A 271 6.77 7.10 -20.12
C VAL A 271 8.27 7.13 -19.80
N ARG A 272 8.97 8.25 -20.09
CA ARG A 272 10.42 8.37 -19.85
C ARG A 272 10.72 8.36 -18.35
N THR A 273 9.95 9.11 -17.57
CA THR A 273 10.12 9.18 -16.11
C THR A 273 9.88 7.81 -15.48
N LEU A 274 8.78 7.14 -15.82
CA LEU A 274 8.40 5.86 -15.24
C LEU A 274 9.47 4.78 -15.49
N LYS A 275 10.01 4.71 -16.71
CA LYS A 275 11.09 3.76 -17.09
C LYS A 275 12.36 3.86 -16.24
N TRP A 276 12.70 5.06 -15.76
CA TRP A 276 13.97 5.29 -15.05
C TRP A 276 13.80 5.44 -13.55
N VAL A 277 12.75 6.14 -13.13
CA VAL A 277 12.52 6.45 -11.71
C VAL A 277 12.13 5.20 -10.93
N GLY A 278 11.28 4.33 -11.48
CA GLY A 278 10.87 3.09 -10.81
C GLY A 278 12.07 2.18 -10.48
N PRO A 279 12.88 1.77 -11.47
CA PRO A 279 14.06 0.94 -11.22
C PRO A 279 15.10 1.60 -10.31
N ALA A 280 15.33 2.90 -10.44
CA ALA A 280 16.25 3.63 -9.55
C ALA A 280 15.76 3.61 -8.09
N ALA A 281 14.48 3.85 -7.85
CA ALA A 281 13.91 3.80 -6.50
C ALA A 281 13.95 2.39 -5.91
N LEU A 282 13.67 1.36 -6.72
CA LEU A 282 13.82 -0.04 -6.31
C LEU A 282 15.26 -0.35 -5.91
N PHE A 283 16.25 -0.01 -6.74
CA PHE A 283 17.66 -0.25 -6.45
C PHE A 283 18.09 0.40 -5.13
N THR A 284 17.72 1.67 -4.92
CA THR A 284 17.99 2.37 -3.66
C THR A 284 17.36 1.65 -2.47
N ALA A 285 16.09 1.26 -2.57
CA ALA A 285 15.40 0.57 -1.48
C ALA A 285 16.03 -0.79 -1.16
N VAL A 286 16.40 -1.57 -2.18
CA VAL A 286 17.08 -2.87 -2.01
C VAL A 286 18.42 -2.70 -1.32
N ALA A 287 19.25 -1.78 -1.79
CA ALA A 287 20.55 -1.52 -1.18
C ALA A 287 20.43 -1.12 0.29
N LEU A 288 19.50 -0.22 0.61
CA LEU A 288 19.27 0.24 1.98
C LEU A 288 18.71 -0.87 2.88
N TYR A 289 17.73 -1.64 2.41
CA TYR A 289 17.11 -2.67 3.23
C TYR A 289 18.06 -3.83 3.52
N LEU A 290 18.84 -4.27 2.54
CA LEU A 290 19.85 -5.30 2.77
C LEU A 290 20.94 -4.79 3.71
N LEU A 291 21.42 -3.54 3.53
CA LEU A 291 22.40 -2.93 4.42
C LEU A 291 21.92 -2.89 5.88
N VAL A 292 20.68 -2.45 6.10
CA VAL A 292 20.10 -2.33 7.44
C VAL A 292 19.87 -3.71 8.07
N ASN A 293 19.40 -4.69 7.31
CA ASN A 293 19.24 -6.06 7.83
C ASN A 293 20.59 -6.66 8.25
N VAL A 294 21.63 -6.51 7.43
CA VAL A 294 23.00 -6.93 7.78
C VAL A 294 23.48 -6.22 9.04
N ALA A 295 23.27 -4.91 9.14
CA ALA A 295 23.64 -4.14 10.34
C ALA A 295 22.90 -4.60 11.60
N TYR A 296 21.63 -5.01 11.50
CA TYR A 296 20.90 -5.58 12.64
C TYR A 296 21.54 -6.87 13.13
N PHE A 297 21.86 -7.80 12.23
CA PHE A 297 22.48 -9.07 12.61
C PHE A 297 23.89 -8.91 13.20
N MET A 298 24.66 -7.93 12.73
CA MET A 298 26.01 -7.68 13.27
C MET A 298 26.00 -7.13 14.71
N VAL A 299 24.90 -6.48 15.12
CA VAL A 299 24.82 -5.75 16.38
C VAL A 299 23.94 -6.45 17.42
N ILE A 300 22.86 -7.09 17.00
CA ILE A 300 21.85 -7.67 17.89
C ILE A 300 21.96 -9.21 17.83
N PRO A 301 22.13 -9.90 18.98
CA PRO A 301 22.03 -11.35 19.04
C PRO A 301 20.71 -11.87 18.47
N ILE A 302 20.75 -13.00 17.76
CA ILE A 302 19.59 -13.52 17.02
C ILE A 302 18.37 -13.77 17.92
N GLU A 303 18.58 -14.25 19.15
CA GLU A 303 17.48 -14.51 20.08
C GLU A 303 16.76 -13.22 20.52
N GLU A 304 17.49 -12.12 20.65
CA GLU A 304 16.86 -10.82 20.90
C GLU A 304 16.13 -10.30 19.67
N ILE A 305 16.66 -10.54 18.46
CA ILE A 305 15.94 -10.19 17.22
C ILE A 305 14.61 -10.94 17.16
N LYS A 306 14.61 -12.26 17.42
CA LYS A 306 13.40 -13.10 17.41
C LYS A 306 12.35 -12.64 18.42
N ASN A 307 12.78 -12.10 19.56
CA ASN A 307 11.91 -11.60 20.63
C ASN A 307 11.55 -10.10 20.50
N SER A 308 12.20 -9.38 19.59
CA SER A 308 12.02 -7.93 19.44
C SER A 308 10.66 -7.52 18.87
N GLY A 309 9.98 -8.43 18.16
CA GLY A 309 8.76 -8.12 17.40
C GLY A 309 9.00 -6.95 16.43
N GLU A 310 8.23 -5.87 16.58
CA GLU A 310 8.38 -4.67 15.75
C GLU A 310 9.46 -3.68 16.23
N LEU A 311 10.18 -3.98 17.33
CA LEU A 311 11.10 -3.06 18.01
C LEU A 311 12.58 -3.25 17.66
N ILE A 312 12.90 -4.03 16.61
CA ILE A 312 14.29 -4.33 16.23
C ILE A 312 15.14 -3.07 16.01
N ALA A 313 14.59 -2.02 15.40
CA ALA A 313 15.34 -0.78 15.19
C ALA A 313 15.61 -0.04 16.50
N GLY A 314 14.73 -0.15 17.50
CA GLY A 314 14.93 0.41 18.83
C GLY A 314 16.09 -0.28 19.56
N LEU A 315 16.13 -1.61 19.50
CA LEU A 315 17.25 -2.40 20.07
C LEU A 315 18.57 -2.08 19.37
N PHE A 316 18.54 -1.92 18.04
CA PHE A 316 19.72 -1.52 17.26
C PHE A 316 20.26 -0.17 17.75
N PHE A 317 19.37 0.82 17.87
CA PHE A 317 19.78 2.15 18.31
C PHE A 317 20.27 2.18 19.75
N GLU A 318 19.63 1.45 20.66
CA GLU A 318 20.10 1.30 22.05
C GLU A 318 21.52 0.74 22.10
N ARG A 319 21.84 -0.27 21.28
CA ARG A 319 23.20 -0.84 21.22
C ARG A 319 24.25 0.07 20.58
N VAL A 320 23.89 0.77 19.51
CA VAL A 320 24.85 1.61 18.77
C VAL A 320 25.09 2.95 19.46
N PHE A 321 24.03 3.57 19.99
CA PHE A 321 24.05 4.95 20.52
C PHE A 321 23.82 5.03 22.04
N GLY A 322 23.70 3.89 22.72
CA GLY A 322 23.58 3.80 24.18
C GLY A 322 22.17 3.98 24.74
N SER A 323 22.02 3.72 26.03
CA SER A 323 20.74 3.71 26.76
C SER A 323 20.08 5.06 26.95
N GLY A 324 20.78 6.17 26.68
CA GLY A 324 20.21 7.51 26.68
C GLY A 324 19.59 7.86 25.33
N PHE A 325 20.41 8.45 24.45
CA PHE A 325 19.96 8.92 23.13
C PHE A 325 19.42 7.77 22.24
N GLY A 326 20.08 6.61 22.25
CA GLY A 326 19.72 5.46 21.43
C GLY A 326 18.43 4.75 21.84
N LYS A 327 18.16 4.64 23.14
CA LYS A 327 16.94 3.98 23.66
C LYS A 327 15.69 4.88 23.63
N SER A 328 15.87 6.19 23.81
CA SER A 328 14.72 7.10 23.92
C SER A 328 14.50 7.96 22.68
N VAL A 329 15.51 8.71 22.23
CA VAL A 329 15.30 9.75 21.20
C VAL A 329 15.10 9.14 19.81
N LEU A 330 15.94 8.18 19.41
CA LEU A 330 15.85 7.57 18.08
C LEU A 330 14.59 6.70 17.90
N PRO A 331 14.14 5.90 18.89
CA PRO A 331 12.85 5.23 18.85
C PRO A 331 11.67 6.19 18.79
N LEU A 332 11.71 7.31 19.53
CA LEU A 332 10.68 8.34 19.42
C LEU A 332 10.66 8.98 18.03
N ALA A 333 11.82 9.15 17.39
CA ALA A 333 11.89 9.61 16.00
C ALA A 333 11.21 8.61 15.04
N ILE A 334 11.39 7.30 15.23
CA ILE A 334 10.66 6.26 14.48
C ILE A 334 9.15 6.38 14.73
N ALA A 335 8.71 6.59 15.97
CA ALA A 335 7.30 6.80 16.28
C ALA A 335 6.75 8.02 15.53
N ILE A 336 7.45 9.16 15.56
CA ILE A 336 7.08 10.38 14.84
C ILE A 336 7.01 10.11 13.32
N SER A 337 7.93 9.33 12.77
CA SER A 337 7.91 8.90 11.36
C SER A 337 6.68 8.05 11.04
N ALA A 338 6.32 7.10 11.91
CA ALA A 338 5.11 6.29 11.78
C ALA A 338 3.85 7.17 11.83
N ALA A 339 3.76 8.12 12.77
CA ALA A 339 2.67 9.09 12.84
C ALA A 339 2.56 9.96 11.58
N GLY A 340 3.69 10.44 11.05
CA GLY A 340 3.73 11.17 9.78
C GLY A 340 3.20 10.33 8.61
N ASN A 341 3.53 9.03 8.57
CA ASN A 341 2.99 8.12 7.57
C ASN A 341 1.47 7.92 7.73
N VAL A 342 0.97 7.83 8.97
CA VAL A 342 -0.48 7.77 9.24
C VAL A 342 -1.19 8.99 8.70
N MET A 343 -0.64 10.21 8.87
CA MET A 343 -1.24 11.43 8.32
C MET A 343 -1.34 11.38 6.78
N VAL A 344 -0.22 11.07 6.12
CA VAL A 344 -0.16 11.01 4.65
C VAL A 344 -1.12 9.97 4.09
N VAL A 345 -1.14 8.77 4.68
CA VAL A 345 -2.01 7.67 4.23
C VAL A 345 -3.48 8.01 4.46
N THR A 346 -3.82 8.53 5.65
CA THR A 346 -5.19 8.93 5.99
C THR A 346 -5.72 9.99 5.02
N PHE A 347 -4.91 11.00 4.72
CA PHE A 347 -5.27 12.04 3.75
C PHE A 347 -5.46 11.47 2.33
N ALA A 348 -4.51 10.68 1.85
CA ALA A 348 -4.56 10.11 0.51
C ALA A 348 -5.76 9.17 0.32
N LEU A 349 -5.98 8.25 1.28
CA LEU A 349 -7.07 7.29 1.20
C LEU A 349 -8.44 7.92 1.45
N ALA A 350 -8.53 8.99 2.25
CA ALA A 350 -9.76 9.76 2.34
C ALA A 350 -10.16 10.35 0.97
N ARG A 351 -9.20 10.87 0.20
CA ARG A 351 -9.48 11.38 -1.15
C ARG A 351 -9.83 10.26 -2.13
N VAL A 352 -9.13 9.13 -2.08
CA VAL A 352 -9.48 7.96 -2.90
C VAL A 352 -10.90 7.48 -2.58
N ASN A 353 -11.25 7.34 -1.31
CA ASN A 353 -12.59 6.94 -0.88
C ASN A 353 -13.66 7.95 -1.28
N GLN A 354 -13.35 9.25 -1.21
CA GLN A 354 -14.23 10.32 -1.69
C GLN A 354 -14.51 10.20 -3.19
N GLU A 355 -13.49 9.87 -3.99
CA GLU A 355 -13.63 9.66 -5.43
C GLU A 355 -14.36 8.37 -5.78
N VAL A 356 -14.09 7.27 -5.06
CA VAL A 356 -14.85 6.02 -5.17
C VAL A 356 -16.33 6.28 -4.86
N ALA A 357 -16.63 7.07 -3.83
CA ALA A 357 -17.99 7.49 -3.53
C ALA A 357 -18.59 8.33 -4.66
N ARG A 358 -17.84 9.32 -5.18
CA ARG A 358 -18.31 10.22 -6.24
C ARG A 358 -18.64 9.48 -7.55
N GLN A 359 -17.85 8.47 -7.87
CA GLN A 359 -18.11 7.60 -9.02
C GLN A 359 -19.36 6.73 -8.84
N GLY A 360 -19.88 6.56 -7.62
CA GLY A 360 -21.10 5.79 -7.34
C GLY A 360 -20.85 4.33 -6.93
N PHE A 361 -19.60 4.00 -6.60
CA PHE A 361 -19.22 2.66 -6.10
C PHE A 361 -19.49 2.49 -4.60
N LEU A 362 -19.87 3.54 -3.87
CA LEU A 362 -20.29 3.46 -2.47
C LEU A 362 -21.76 3.87 -2.28
N PRO A 363 -22.45 3.27 -1.28
CA PRO A 363 -23.76 3.75 -0.87
C PRO A 363 -23.66 5.18 -0.32
N TYR A 364 -24.75 5.94 -0.39
CA TYR A 364 -24.79 7.35 0.05
C TYR A 364 -23.71 8.22 -0.61
N ALA A 365 -23.39 7.95 -1.88
CA ALA A 365 -22.38 8.63 -2.68
C ALA A 365 -22.34 10.15 -2.44
N GLY A 366 -23.49 10.84 -2.49
CA GLY A 366 -23.56 12.29 -2.30
C GLY A 366 -23.11 12.79 -0.92
N LEU A 367 -23.36 12.02 0.15
CA LEU A 367 -22.88 12.35 1.49
C LEU A 367 -21.38 12.06 1.61
N LEU A 368 -20.95 10.87 1.17
CA LEU A 368 -19.57 10.41 1.32
C LEU A 368 -18.58 11.15 0.40
N SER A 369 -19.05 11.66 -0.74
CA SER A 369 -18.26 12.48 -1.66
C SER A 369 -18.23 13.96 -1.27
N SER A 370 -19.09 14.40 -0.35
CA SER A 370 -19.20 15.82 0.03
C SER A 370 -17.93 16.34 0.69
N SER A 371 -17.60 17.61 0.42
CA SER A 371 -16.55 18.35 1.14
C SER A 371 -17.11 19.34 2.17
N LYS A 372 -18.44 19.42 2.33
CA LYS A 372 -19.09 20.31 3.30
C LYS A 372 -19.14 19.66 4.70
N PRO A 373 -19.11 20.44 5.80
CA PRO A 373 -19.06 21.92 5.82
C PRO A 373 -17.64 22.50 5.79
N PHE A 374 -16.61 21.76 6.18
CA PHE A 374 -15.27 22.31 6.44
C PHE A 374 -14.34 22.42 5.22
N GLY A 375 -14.78 22.04 4.02
CA GLY A 375 -13.93 21.95 2.83
C GLY A 375 -12.98 20.74 2.87
N THR A 376 -13.33 19.69 3.60
CA THR A 376 -12.49 18.52 3.88
C THR A 376 -13.18 17.21 3.46
N PRO A 377 -12.45 16.13 3.14
CA PRO A 377 -13.03 14.87 2.70
C PRO A 377 -13.56 14.02 3.88
N LEU A 378 -14.47 14.58 4.71
CA LEU A 378 -14.98 13.92 5.92
C LEU A 378 -15.58 12.53 5.65
N GLY A 379 -16.40 12.39 4.59
CA GLY A 379 -16.98 11.12 4.22
C GLY A 379 -15.91 10.06 3.91
N GLY A 380 -14.92 10.43 3.10
CA GLY A 380 -13.78 9.58 2.80
C GLY A 380 -12.92 9.23 4.02
N LEU A 381 -12.75 10.17 4.95
CA LEU A 381 -12.07 9.96 6.23
C LEU A 381 -12.78 8.92 7.08
N ILE A 382 -14.12 8.98 7.19
CA ILE A 382 -14.91 7.99 7.94
C ILE A 382 -14.80 6.61 7.31
N VAL A 383 -14.89 6.54 5.98
CA VAL A 383 -14.75 5.28 5.23
C VAL A 383 -13.35 4.66 5.44
N HIS A 384 -12.31 5.47 5.61
CA HIS A 384 -10.95 4.99 5.95
C HIS A 384 -10.81 4.62 7.44
N PHE A 385 -11.44 5.39 8.32
CA PHE A 385 -11.34 5.25 9.76
C PHE A 385 -11.94 3.93 10.25
N ILE A 386 -13.12 3.54 9.74
CA ILE A 386 -13.84 2.36 10.22
C ILE A 386 -13.02 1.06 10.02
N PRO A 387 -12.54 0.72 8.81
CA PRO A 387 -11.71 -0.48 8.63
C PRO A 387 -10.41 -0.40 9.43
N SER A 388 -9.77 0.77 9.48
CA SER A 388 -8.55 0.97 10.28
C SER A 388 -8.79 0.70 11.77
N LEU A 389 -9.90 1.17 12.33
CA LEU A 389 -10.26 0.95 13.72
C LEU A 389 -10.56 -0.53 14.01
N LEU A 390 -11.35 -1.18 13.15
CA LEU A 390 -11.72 -2.59 13.31
C LEU A 390 -10.49 -3.49 13.32
N VAL A 391 -9.55 -3.25 12.40
CA VAL A 391 -8.35 -4.08 12.29
C VAL A 391 -7.35 -3.83 13.44
N ILE A 392 -7.39 -2.67 14.11
CA ILE A 392 -6.63 -2.43 15.35
C ILE A 392 -7.26 -3.17 16.54
N ILE A 393 -8.59 -3.15 16.65
CA ILE A 393 -9.30 -3.63 17.85
C ILE A 393 -9.52 -5.14 17.83
N LEU A 394 -9.99 -5.70 16.72
CA LEU A 394 -10.50 -7.07 16.63
C LEU A 394 -9.45 -8.16 16.86
N PRO A 395 -8.23 -8.11 16.30
CA PRO A 395 -7.27 -9.19 16.49
C PRO A 395 -6.78 -9.25 17.94
N PRO A 396 -6.44 -10.44 18.47
CA PRO A 396 -5.84 -10.58 19.78
C PRO A 396 -4.59 -9.69 19.96
N PRO A 397 -4.34 -9.17 21.17
CA PRO A 397 -3.12 -8.43 21.47
C PRO A 397 -1.85 -9.23 21.11
N GLY A 398 -0.77 -8.53 20.76
CA GLY A 398 0.50 -9.14 20.36
C GLY A 398 0.61 -9.47 18.87
N ASP A 399 -0.46 -9.99 18.26
CA ASP A 399 -0.42 -10.51 16.87
C ASP A 399 -0.92 -9.51 15.81
N VAL A 400 -1.47 -8.38 16.25
CA VAL A 400 -2.21 -7.44 15.39
C VAL A 400 -1.37 -6.99 14.19
N TYR A 401 -0.08 -6.70 14.41
CA TYR A 401 0.80 -6.21 13.35
C TYR A 401 1.07 -7.28 12.28
N ALA A 402 1.50 -8.48 12.66
CA ALA A 402 1.75 -9.58 11.72
C ALA A 402 0.47 -9.92 10.94
N PHE A 403 -0.65 -10.07 11.65
CA PHE A 403 -1.94 -10.35 11.04
C PHE A 403 -2.38 -9.30 10.02
N ILE A 404 -2.19 -8.01 10.32
CA ILE A 404 -2.46 -6.92 9.38
C ILE A 404 -1.71 -7.12 8.07
N LEU A 405 -0.40 -7.38 8.15
CA LEU A 405 0.43 -7.53 6.97
C LEU A 405 0.04 -8.74 6.14
N ASP A 406 -0.36 -9.82 6.79
CA ASP A 406 -0.80 -11.04 6.10
C ASP A 406 -2.19 -10.85 5.45
N VAL A 407 -3.10 -10.11 6.09
CA VAL A 407 -4.42 -9.74 5.56
C VAL A 407 -4.33 -8.72 4.42
N GLU A 408 -3.35 -7.83 4.42
CA GLU A 408 -3.07 -6.95 3.27
C GLU A 408 -2.41 -7.74 2.13
N GLY A 409 -1.42 -8.56 2.47
CA GLY A 409 -0.60 -9.32 1.52
C GLY A 409 -1.41 -10.35 0.75
N TYR A 410 -2.25 -11.13 1.42
CA TYR A 410 -2.95 -12.26 0.79
C TYR A 410 -3.93 -11.84 -0.32
N PRO A 411 -4.91 -10.94 -0.11
CA PRO A 411 -5.71 -10.36 -1.20
C PRO A 411 -4.86 -9.60 -2.23
N GLY A 412 -3.76 -8.98 -1.78
CA GLY A 412 -2.78 -8.35 -2.66
C GLY A 412 -2.23 -9.33 -3.72
N THR A 413 -1.99 -10.59 -3.35
CA THR A 413 -1.53 -11.62 -4.30
C THR A 413 -2.55 -11.92 -5.39
N PHE A 414 -3.85 -11.94 -5.09
CA PHE A 414 -4.89 -12.13 -6.11
C PHE A 414 -4.90 -10.98 -7.12
N ARG A 415 -4.70 -9.75 -6.66
CA ARG A 415 -4.59 -8.59 -7.55
C ARG A 415 -3.33 -8.66 -8.40
N GLY A 416 -2.18 -9.01 -7.81
CA GLY A 416 -0.92 -9.21 -8.53
C GLY A 416 -1.02 -10.32 -9.58
N LEU A 417 -1.72 -11.41 -9.27
CA LEU A 417 -2.02 -12.48 -10.21
C LEU A 417 -2.92 -11.98 -11.34
N ALA A 418 -3.97 -11.22 -11.02
CA ALA A 418 -4.89 -10.65 -12.02
C ALA A 418 -4.17 -9.67 -12.96
N THR A 419 -3.26 -8.82 -12.46
CA THR A 419 -2.47 -7.92 -13.31
C THR A 419 -1.46 -8.69 -14.15
N ALA A 420 -0.74 -9.66 -13.59
CA ALA A 420 0.25 -10.45 -14.32
C ALA A 420 -0.38 -11.31 -15.45
N ILE A 421 -1.46 -12.04 -15.14
CA ILE A 421 -2.24 -12.79 -16.13
C ILE A 421 -2.87 -11.84 -17.15
N GLY A 422 -3.42 -10.72 -16.65
CA GLY A 422 -4.04 -9.70 -17.48
C GLY A 422 -3.09 -9.16 -18.55
N LEU A 423 -1.82 -8.96 -18.20
CA LEU A 423 -0.80 -8.50 -19.13
C LEU A 423 -0.57 -9.49 -20.27
N LEU A 424 -0.51 -10.79 -19.96
CA LEU A 424 -0.36 -11.85 -20.97
C LEU A 424 -1.61 -11.96 -21.86
N LEU A 425 -2.80 -11.83 -21.28
CA LEU A 425 -4.05 -11.79 -22.03
C LEU A 425 -4.08 -10.61 -23.00
N LEU A 426 -3.66 -9.43 -22.53
CA LEU A 426 -3.67 -8.23 -23.35
C LEU A 426 -2.64 -8.28 -24.48
N ARG A 427 -1.45 -8.86 -24.24
CA ARG A 427 -0.47 -9.14 -25.31
C ARG A 427 -1.02 -10.04 -26.42
N ARG A 428 -1.95 -10.94 -26.10
CA ARG A 428 -2.61 -11.81 -27.07
C ARG A 428 -3.81 -11.15 -27.76
N ARG A 429 -4.68 -10.50 -26.99
CA ARG A 429 -5.93 -9.89 -27.49
C ARG A 429 -5.71 -8.59 -28.25
N ARG A 430 -4.71 -7.80 -27.83
CA ARG A 430 -4.43 -6.46 -28.35
C ARG A 430 -2.92 -6.29 -28.65
N PRO A 431 -2.39 -7.01 -29.66
CA PRO A 431 -1.00 -6.87 -30.09
C PRO A 431 -0.73 -5.51 -30.76
N ASP A 432 -1.78 -4.81 -31.20
CA ASP A 432 -1.79 -3.47 -31.79
C ASP A 432 -1.28 -2.37 -30.84
N LEU A 433 -1.46 -2.55 -29.53
CA LEU A 433 -1.10 -1.52 -28.55
C LEU A 433 0.42 -1.27 -28.53
N THR A 434 0.80 0.01 -28.58
CA THR A 434 2.21 0.39 -28.41
C THR A 434 2.67 0.09 -26.99
N ARG A 435 3.83 -0.56 -26.86
CA ARG A 435 4.42 -0.94 -25.56
C ARG A 435 5.81 -0.36 -25.45
N PRO A 436 5.94 0.91 -25.01
CA PRO A 436 7.25 1.55 -24.91
C PRO A 436 8.20 0.83 -23.96
N TYR A 437 7.67 0.19 -22.93
CA TYR A 437 8.39 -0.74 -22.05
C TYR A 437 7.71 -2.10 -22.16
N LYS A 438 8.50 -3.18 -22.16
CA LYS A 438 7.99 -4.56 -22.23
C LYS A 438 8.65 -5.38 -21.12
N ALA A 439 7.86 -5.80 -20.15
CA ALA A 439 8.26 -6.67 -19.06
C ALA A 439 8.77 -8.01 -19.61
N TRP A 440 9.83 -8.53 -19.02
CA TRP A 440 10.43 -9.77 -19.49
C TRP A 440 9.49 -10.94 -19.17
N LEU A 441 9.27 -11.85 -20.14
CA LEU A 441 8.40 -13.00 -19.94
C LEU A 441 8.78 -13.84 -18.71
N PRO A 442 10.08 -14.12 -18.43
CA PRO A 442 10.47 -14.80 -17.20
C PRO A 442 10.00 -14.08 -15.93
N ALA A 443 10.06 -12.74 -15.89
CA ALA A 443 9.60 -11.97 -14.74
C ALA A 443 8.08 -12.08 -14.54
N VAL A 444 7.30 -12.07 -15.63
CA VAL A 444 5.85 -12.25 -15.58
C VAL A 444 5.49 -13.66 -15.10
N TRP A 445 6.13 -14.69 -15.66
CA TRP A 445 5.89 -16.08 -15.25
C TRP A 445 6.35 -16.36 -13.82
N LEU A 446 7.47 -15.78 -13.38
CA LEU A 446 7.92 -15.87 -12.00
C LEU A 446 6.89 -15.25 -11.05
N SER A 447 6.39 -14.04 -11.38
CA SER A 447 5.35 -13.37 -10.60
C SER A 447 4.07 -14.21 -10.50
N ILE A 448 3.61 -14.81 -11.60
CA ILE A 448 2.45 -15.72 -11.61
C ILE A 448 2.72 -16.95 -10.74
N THR A 449 3.86 -17.61 -10.92
CA THR A 449 4.20 -18.86 -10.23
C THR A 449 4.30 -18.65 -8.72
N VAL A 450 5.00 -17.59 -8.29
CA VAL A 450 5.13 -17.25 -6.87
C VAL A 450 3.79 -16.82 -6.29
N SER A 451 2.99 -16.02 -7.01
CA SER A 451 1.64 -15.63 -6.53
C SER A 451 0.74 -16.85 -6.34
N MET A 452 0.76 -17.81 -7.27
CA MET A 452 0.02 -19.07 -7.14
C MET A 452 0.49 -19.88 -5.93
N ALA A 453 1.80 -19.96 -5.68
CA ALA A 453 2.35 -20.63 -4.51
C ALA A 453 1.92 -19.93 -3.20
N LEU A 454 1.91 -18.58 -3.17
CA LEU A 454 1.48 -17.79 -2.01
C LEU A 454 -0.01 -17.95 -1.72
N VAL A 455 -0.86 -18.04 -2.76
CA VAL A 455 -2.29 -18.36 -2.61
C VAL A 455 -2.47 -19.73 -1.95
N ALA A 456 -1.59 -20.68 -2.25
CA ALA A 456 -1.61 -22.03 -1.67
C ALA A 456 -1.00 -22.13 -0.26
N ALA A 457 -0.37 -21.07 0.25
CA ALA A 457 0.26 -21.07 1.57
C ALA A 457 -0.63 -21.51 2.74
N PRO A 458 -1.93 -21.13 2.82
CA PRO A 458 -2.81 -21.52 3.93
C PRO A 458 -3.06 -23.03 4.01
N PHE A 459 -2.87 -23.77 2.92
CA PHE A 459 -3.05 -25.22 2.89
C PHE A 459 -1.86 -25.98 3.52
N VAL A 460 -0.72 -25.30 3.73
CA VAL A 460 0.46 -25.90 4.36
C VAL A 460 0.51 -25.48 5.82
N ARG A 461 0.11 -26.38 6.72
CA ARG A 461 0.11 -26.12 8.16
C ARG A 461 1.54 -25.99 8.72
N PRO A 462 1.84 -24.92 9.48
CA PRO A 462 3.07 -24.83 10.26
C PRO A 462 3.08 -25.87 11.40
N LYS A 463 4.19 -26.59 11.59
CA LYS A 463 4.32 -27.65 12.60
C LYS A 463 4.26 -27.12 14.05
N GLY A 464 4.61 -25.84 14.27
CA GLY A 464 4.66 -25.19 15.59
C GLY A 464 3.59 -24.12 15.85
N GLY A 465 2.58 -24.00 14.98
CA GLY A 465 1.66 -22.85 14.97
C GLY A 465 2.09 -21.78 13.96
N GLY A 466 1.16 -20.89 13.61
CA GLY A 466 1.46 -19.77 12.72
C GLY A 466 2.33 -18.71 13.38
N ASP A 467 2.55 -17.61 12.70
CA ASP A 467 3.14 -16.37 13.23
C ASP A 467 2.14 -15.53 14.05
N VAL A 468 0.99 -16.11 14.39
CA VAL A 468 -0.06 -15.56 15.24
C VAL A 468 -0.55 -16.63 16.22
N SER A 469 -1.04 -16.21 17.39
CA SER A 469 -1.53 -17.10 18.46
C SER A 469 -2.83 -17.84 18.14
N PHE A 470 -3.60 -17.34 17.18
CA PHE A 470 -4.86 -17.95 16.73
C PHE A 470 -4.67 -18.79 15.46
N PHE A 471 -5.76 -19.25 14.84
CA PHE A 471 -5.70 -20.14 13.68
C PHE A 471 -4.84 -19.53 12.56
N TYR A 472 -3.75 -20.21 12.20
CA TYR A 472 -2.70 -19.69 11.31
C TYR A 472 -3.21 -19.23 9.92
N ALA A 473 -4.29 -19.81 9.40
CA ALA A 473 -4.87 -19.46 8.10
C ALA A 473 -6.01 -18.43 8.18
N THR A 474 -6.21 -17.79 9.33
CA THR A 474 -7.27 -16.77 9.50
C THR A 474 -7.09 -15.59 8.56
N TYR A 475 -5.85 -15.16 8.28
CA TYR A 475 -5.59 -14.09 7.33
C TYR A 475 -6.16 -14.41 5.93
N ALA A 476 -6.07 -15.67 5.51
CA ALA A 476 -6.56 -16.13 4.23
C ALA A 476 -8.09 -16.24 4.21
N ILE A 477 -8.69 -16.72 5.30
CA ILE A 477 -10.15 -16.75 5.45
C ILE A 477 -10.70 -15.32 5.35
N VAL A 478 -10.14 -14.38 6.10
CA VAL A 478 -10.54 -12.97 6.06
C VAL A 478 -10.31 -12.38 4.68
N GLY A 479 -9.14 -12.62 4.08
CA GLY A 479 -8.83 -12.14 2.73
C GLY A 479 -9.80 -12.63 1.66
N ILE A 480 -10.12 -13.94 1.65
CA ILE A 480 -11.12 -14.51 0.74
C ILE A 480 -12.51 -13.95 1.02
N ALA A 481 -12.89 -13.83 2.29
CA ALA A 481 -14.17 -13.25 2.66
C ALA A 481 -14.31 -11.81 2.14
N LEU A 482 -13.27 -10.98 2.25
CA LEU A 482 -13.28 -9.61 1.71
C LEU A 482 -13.44 -9.60 0.18
N ILE A 483 -12.77 -10.49 -0.54
CA ILE A 483 -12.93 -10.63 -2.00
C ILE A 483 -14.36 -11.07 -2.34
N LEU A 484 -14.89 -12.10 -1.66
CA LEU A 484 -16.24 -12.61 -1.88
C LEU A 484 -17.31 -11.57 -1.55
N ILE A 485 -17.15 -10.82 -0.46
CA ILE A 485 -18.02 -9.71 -0.10
C ILE A 485 -17.97 -8.62 -1.18
N SER A 486 -16.81 -8.35 -1.77
CA SER A 486 -16.67 -7.39 -2.86
C SER A 486 -17.40 -7.85 -4.14
N VAL A 487 -17.31 -9.14 -4.47
CA VAL A 487 -18.07 -9.74 -5.60
C VAL A 487 -19.57 -9.73 -5.32
N LEU A 488 -19.99 -10.08 -4.10
CA LEU A 488 -21.38 -10.05 -3.68
C LEU A 488 -21.95 -8.64 -3.74
N TYR A 489 -21.19 -7.65 -3.26
CA TYR A 489 -21.54 -6.24 -3.34
C TYR A 489 -21.72 -5.81 -4.80
N TRP A 490 -20.77 -6.15 -5.67
CA TRP A 490 -20.91 -5.88 -7.12
C TRP A 490 -22.20 -6.49 -7.68
N TYR A 491 -22.47 -7.76 -7.38
CA TYR A 491 -23.67 -8.45 -7.88
C TYR A 491 -24.95 -7.77 -7.38
N VAL A 492 -25.03 -7.45 -6.09
CA VAL A 492 -26.20 -6.77 -5.52
C VAL A 492 -26.38 -5.38 -6.14
N TRP A 493 -25.32 -4.59 -6.19
CA TRP A 493 -25.36 -3.18 -6.58
C TRP A 493 -25.55 -2.95 -8.07
N PHE A 494 -24.84 -3.72 -8.91
CA PHE A 494 -24.82 -3.53 -10.36
C PHE A 494 -25.67 -4.53 -11.14
N VAL A 495 -26.13 -5.62 -10.52
CA VAL A 495 -26.93 -6.65 -11.20
C VAL A 495 -28.31 -6.82 -10.57
N ALA A 496 -28.41 -7.10 -9.27
CA ALA A 496 -29.68 -7.43 -8.62
C ALA A 496 -30.58 -6.20 -8.44
N LEU A 497 -30.08 -5.11 -7.85
CA LEU A 497 -30.85 -3.88 -7.64
C LEU A 497 -31.32 -3.23 -8.95
N PRO A 498 -30.50 -3.10 -10.01
CA PRO A 498 -30.95 -2.56 -11.29
C PRO A 498 -32.00 -3.44 -11.97
N ARG A 499 -31.85 -4.78 -11.88
CA ARG A 499 -32.86 -5.72 -12.39
C ARG A 499 -34.19 -5.58 -11.66
N TRP A 500 -34.15 -5.49 -10.33
CA TRP A 500 -35.35 -5.37 -9.51
C TRP A 500 -36.03 -4.00 -9.65
N GLY A 501 -35.24 -2.93 -9.73
CA GLY A 501 -35.73 -1.56 -9.89
C GLY A 501 -36.04 -1.12 -11.32
N GLY A 502 -35.88 -2.01 -12.31
CA GLY A 502 -36.17 -1.69 -13.72
C GLY A 502 -35.28 -0.58 -14.31
N TYR A 503 -34.02 -0.50 -13.88
CA TYR A 503 -33.05 0.49 -14.39
C TYR A 503 -31.73 -0.18 -14.81
N ARG A 504 -30.89 0.57 -15.52
CA ARG A 504 -29.50 0.25 -15.86
C ARG A 504 -28.60 1.31 -15.26
N ILE A 505 -27.35 0.93 -15.01
CA ILE A 505 -26.32 1.86 -14.55
C ILE A 505 -25.44 2.18 -15.75
N GLU A 506 -25.36 3.46 -16.10
CA GLU A 506 -24.52 3.97 -17.17
C GLU A 506 -23.52 4.99 -16.64
N GLU A 507 -22.43 5.16 -17.38
CA GLU A 507 -21.39 6.14 -17.07
C GLU A 507 -21.70 7.42 -17.84
N GLU A 508 -21.94 8.50 -17.12
CA GLU A 508 -22.12 9.83 -17.69
C GLU A 508 -20.91 10.71 -17.35
N VAL A 509 -20.44 11.47 -18.34
CA VAL A 509 -19.36 12.43 -18.14
C VAL A 509 -19.96 13.71 -17.58
N ALA A 510 -19.63 14.02 -16.33
CA ALA A 510 -19.92 15.32 -15.74
C ALA A 510 -18.65 16.18 -15.77
N VAL A 511 -18.79 17.47 -16.05
CA VAL A 511 -17.69 18.43 -15.94
C VAL A 511 -17.93 19.27 -14.69
N LEU A 512 -16.97 19.27 -13.77
CA LEU A 512 -17.02 20.11 -12.57
C LEU A 512 -16.84 21.59 -12.91
N GLU A 513 -17.19 22.47 -11.98
CA GLU A 513 -17.01 23.93 -12.11
C GLU A 513 -15.57 24.36 -12.39
N ASP A 514 -14.58 23.53 -12.01
CA ASP A 514 -13.16 23.77 -12.27
C ASP A 514 -12.66 23.20 -13.61
N GLY A 515 -13.57 22.71 -14.46
CA GLY A 515 -13.26 22.12 -15.76
C GLY A 515 -12.81 20.65 -15.70
N THR A 516 -12.75 20.03 -14.52
CA THR A 516 -12.39 18.61 -14.39
C THR A 516 -13.52 17.72 -14.90
N SER A 517 -13.26 16.88 -15.90
CA SER A 517 -14.17 15.83 -16.34
C SER A 517 -14.16 14.63 -15.39
N ILE A 518 -15.34 14.16 -14.99
CA ILE A 518 -15.52 13.12 -13.99
C ILE A 518 -16.53 12.12 -14.54
N THR A 519 -16.24 10.83 -14.39
CA THR A 519 -17.20 9.79 -14.75
C THR A 519 -18.10 9.53 -13.55
N LYS A 520 -19.41 9.71 -13.74
CA LYS A 520 -20.42 9.47 -12.72
C LYS A 520 -21.34 8.34 -13.16
N LEU A 521 -21.62 7.41 -12.25
CA LEU A 521 -22.62 6.37 -12.50
C LEU A 521 -24.03 6.95 -12.31
N VAL A 522 -24.86 6.88 -13.35
CA VAL A 522 -26.25 7.33 -13.36
C VAL A 522 -27.21 6.17 -13.61
N ARG A 523 -28.41 6.27 -13.03
CA ARG A 523 -29.48 5.28 -13.20
C ARG A 523 -30.35 5.70 -14.38
N VAL A 524 -30.36 4.89 -15.42
CA VAL A 524 -31.17 5.09 -16.63
C VAL A 524 -32.30 4.07 -16.63
N LYS A 525 -33.55 4.50 -16.84
CA LYS A 525 -34.70 3.56 -16.86
C LYS A 525 -34.50 2.53 -17.97
N ARG A 526 -34.80 1.26 -17.67
CA ARG A 526 -34.67 0.18 -18.64
C ARG A 526 -35.90 0.24 -19.55
N GLU A 527 -35.67 0.54 -20.83
CA GLU A 527 -36.69 0.41 -21.89
C GLU A 527 -37.25 -1.02 -21.96
#